data_AF-A0A938GPZ4-F1
#
_entry.id   AF-A0A938GPZ4-F1
#
_cell.length_a   1.000
_cell.length_b   1.000
_cell.length_c   1.000
_cell.angle_alpha   90.00
_cell.angle_beta   90.00
_cell.angle_gamma   90.00
#
_symmetry.space_group_name_H-M   'P 1'
#
loop_
_entity.id
_entity.type
_entity.pdbx_description
1 polymer ?
#
loop_
_entity_poly.entity_id
_entity_poly.type
_entity_poly.pdbx_seq_one_letter_code
_entity_poly.pdbx_strand_id
1 'polypeptide(L)' 'APNLEDVLRLAEPVRDKVSTVALAAPADEASGLAQRIARWGATRICAVGRMQSPPLGWRHDGRPALGDLVTWTDWEQ' A
#
# COMPACT_ATOMS: atom_id res chain seq x y z
N ALA A 1 -18.18 6.16 10.96
CA ALA A 1 -16.88 6.54 10.36
C ALA A 1 -16.95 6.28 8.87
N PRO A 2 -16.24 7.04 8.01
CA PRO A 2 -16.18 6.73 6.57
C PRO A 2 -15.60 5.34 6.35
N ASN A 3 -16.07 4.64 5.31
CA ASN A 3 -15.47 3.36 4.91
C ASN A 3 -14.18 3.63 4.10
N LEU A 4 -13.41 2.56 3.84
CA LEU A 4 -12.15 2.69 3.13
C LEU A 4 -12.34 3.23 1.69
N GLU A 5 -13.44 2.91 1.00
CA GLU A 5 -13.72 3.43 -0.36
C GLU A 5 -13.87 4.95 -0.35
N ASP A 6 -14.56 5.51 0.64
CA ASP A 6 -14.74 6.95 0.78
C ASP A 6 -13.40 7.64 1.03
N VAL A 7 -12.53 7.04 1.84
CA VAL A 7 -11.18 7.57 2.12
C VAL A 7 -10.31 7.54 0.87
N LEU A 8 -10.29 6.43 0.14
CA LEU A 8 -9.49 6.30 -1.09
C LEU A 8 -9.97 7.27 -2.19
N ARG A 9 -11.29 7.47 -2.31
CA ARG A 9 -11.87 8.46 -3.23
C ARG A 9 -11.40 9.88 -2.91
N LEU A 10 -11.32 10.23 -1.62
CA LEU A 10 -10.79 11.54 -1.20
C LEU A 10 -9.28 11.67 -1.39
N ALA A 11 -8.55 10.54 -1.37
CA ALA A 11 -7.11 10.48 -1.56
C ALA A 11 -6.67 10.48 -3.04
N GLU A 12 -7.59 10.39 -4.00
CA GLU A 12 -7.28 10.30 -5.43
C GLU A 12 -6.28 11.39 -5.94
N PRO A 13 -6.35 12.67 -5.51
CA PRO A 13 -5.40 13.69 -5.95
C PRO A 13 -3.94 13.42 -5.57
N VAL A 14 -3.69 12.50 -4.63
CA VAL A 14 -2.35 12.10 -4.17
C VAL A 14 -2.04 10.64 -4.44
N ARG A 15 -2.86 9.92 -5.22
CA ARG A 15 -2.72 8.49 -5.51
C ARG A 15 -1.28 8.09 -5.87
N ASP A 16 -0.70 8.74 -6.87
CA ASP A 16 0.65 8.44 -7.34
C ASP A 16 1.77 9.05 -6.47
N LYS A 17 1.41 9.70 -5.36
CA LYS A 17 2.33 10.32 -4.40
C LYS A 17 2.35 9.58 -3.06
N VAL A 18 1.55 8.53 -2.90
CA VAL A 18 1.50 7.73 -1.68
C VAL A 18 2.39 6.51 -1.81
N SER A 19 3.56 6.56 -1.17
CA SER A 19 4.51 5.46 -1.14
C SER A 19 4.16 4.36 -0.13
N THR A 20 3.42 4.67 0.95
CA THR A 20 3.14 3.69 2.01
C THR A 20 1.82 3.97 2.69
N VAL A 21 1.06 2.91 2.96
CA VAL A 21 -0.14 2.94 3.81
C VAL A 21 0.11 2.05 5.02
N ALA A 22 -0.20 2.55 6.23
CA ALA A 22 -0.18 1.70 7.41
C ALA A 22 -1.58 1.16 7.66
N LEU A 23 -1.65 -0.13 7.94
CA LEU A 23 -2.90 -0.82 8.23
C LEU A 23 -2.87 -1.32 9.68
N ALA A 24 -3.93 -0.99 10.41
CA ALA A 24 -4.27 -1.61 11.69
C ALA A 24 -5.68 -2.20 11.55
N ALA A 25 -5.75 -3.52 11.43
CA ALA A 25 -7.00 -4.24 11.25
C ALA A 25 -6.91 -5.64 11.89
N PRO A 26 -8.05 -6.26 12.25
CA PRO A 26 -8.11 -7.68 12.60
C PRO A 26 -7.50 -8.56 11.50
N ALA A 27 -6.90 -9.69 11.87
CA ALA A 27 -6.18 -10.56 10.94
C ALA A 27 -7.06 -11.13 9.81
N ASP A 28 -8.33 -11.40 10.12
CA ASP A 28 -9.35 -11.89 9.19
C ASP A 28 -9.79 -10.82 8.18
N GLU A 29 -9.71 -9.54 8.54
CA GLU A 29 -10.06 -8.42 7.64
C GLU A 29 -8.85 -7.86 6.89
N ALA A 30 -7.66 -7.96 7.48
CA ALA A 30 -6.43 -7.34 6.97
C ALA A 30 -6.20 -7.71 5.50
N SER A 31 -6.33 -9.00 5.15
CA SER A 31 -6.17 -9.54 3.79
C SER A 31 -7.04 -8.82 2.75
N GLY A 32 -8.29 -8.54 3.09
CA GLY A 32 -9.23 -7.89 2.17
C GLY A 32 -8.94 -6.39 2.03
N LEU A 33 -8.64 -5.72 3.13
CA LEU A 33 -8.36 -4.28 3.14
C LEU A 33 -7.10 -3.95 2.36
N ALA A 34 -6.03 -4.70 2.56
CA ALA A 34 -4.78 -4.38 1.88
C ALA A 34 -4.76 -4.79 0.39
N GLN A 35 -5.58 -5.76 -0.05
CA GLN A 35 -5.84 -5.93 -1.49
C GLN A 35 -6.52 -4.71 -2.12
N ARG A 36 -7.47 -4.09 -1.41
CA ARG A 36 -8.16 -2.89 -1.90
C ARG A 36 -7.24 -1.68 -1.95
N ILE A 37 -6.39 -1.51 -0.94
CA ILE A 37 -5.35 -0.47 -0.89
C ILE A 37 -4.30 -0.70 -2.00
N ALA A 38 -3.89 -1.94 -2.25
CA ALA A 38 -2.97 -2.31 -3.33
C ALA A 38 -3.55 -1.97 -4.71
N ARG A 39 -4.83 -2.30 -4.95
CA ARG A 39 -5.54 -1.94 -6.19
C ARG A 39 -5.67 -0.43 -6.38
N TRP A 40 -5.80 0.31 -5.28
CA TRP A 40 -5.77 1.77 -5.35
C TRP A 40 -4.37 2.28 -5.74
N GLY A 41 -3.29 1.58 -5.43
CA GLY A 41 -1.96 1.89 -5.99
C GLY A 41 -0.87 2.15 -4.96
N ALA A 42 -1.12 1.89 -3.68
CA ALA A 42 -0.06 1.96 -2.67
C ALA A 42 1.04 0.94 -3.01
N THR A 43 2.31 1.36 -2.97
CA THR A 43 3.45 0.49 -3.29
C THR A 43 3.94 -0.32 -2.08
N ARG A 44 3.50 0.05 -0.87
CA ARG A 44 3.82 -0.65 0.38
C ARG A 44 2.67 -0.55 1.38
N ILE A 45 2.42 -1.65 2.08
CA ILE A 45 1.49 -1.72 3.18
C ILE A 45 2.19 -2.36 4.37
N CYS A 46 2.17 -1.69 5.51
CA CYS A 46 2.85 -2.15 6.72
C CYS A 46 2.01 -1.94 7.99
N ALA A 47 2.45 -2.50 9.10
CA ALA A 47 1.88 -2.17 10.41
C ALA A 47 2.09 -0.69 10.76
N VAL A 48 1.19 -0.14 11.57
CA VAL A 48 1.33 1.22 12.13
C VAL A 48 2.65 1.34 12.89
N GLY A 49 3.37 2.44 12.67
CA GLY A 49 4.70 2.69 13.24
C GLY A 49 5.88 2.13 12.42
N ARG A 50 5.63 1.33 11.37
CA ARG A 50 6.69 0.76 10.51
C ARG A 50 6.99 1.54 9.24
N MET A 51 6.22 2.60 8.94
CA MET A 51 6.39 3.38 7.71
C MET A 51 7.83 3.91 7.54
N GLN A 52 8.45 4.41 8.63
CA GLN A 52 9.80 4.98 8.63
C GLN A 52 10.92 3.91 8.67
N SER A 53 10.59 2.64 8.55
CA SER A 53 11.55 1.53 8.56
C SER A 53 11.26 0.54 7.44
N PRO A 54 11.45 0.93 6.17
CA PRO A 54 11.23 0.06 5.03
C PRO A 54 12.20 -1.13 4.99
N PRO A 55 11.76 -2.29 4.49
CA PRO A 55 12.66 -3.42 4.27
C PRO A 55 13.68 -3.08 3.19
N LEU A 56 14.87 -3.67 3.27
CA LEU A 56 15.94 -3.48 2.27
C LEU A 56 15.52 -3.85 0.84
N GLY A 57 14.57 -4.78 0.72
CA GLY A 57 14.01 -5.21 -0.56
C GLY A 57 12.87 -4.35 -1.09
N TRP A 58 12.48 -3.25 -0.40
CA TRP A 58 11.35 -2.41 -0.81
C TRP A 58 11.60 -1.80 -2.19
N ARG A 59 10.71 -2.11 -3.13
CA ARG A 59 10.88 -1.83 -4.57
C ARG A 59 10.32 -0.47 -4.97
N HIS A 60 10.64 0.58 -4.22
CA HIS A 60 10.17 1.92 -4.55
C HIS A 60 10.90 2.50 -5.77
N ASP A 61 12.23 2.39 -5.79
CA ASP A 61 13.09 3.16 -6.71
C ASP A 61 13.93 2.30 -7.69
N GLY A 62 13.92 0.96 -7.54
CA GLY A 62 14.66 0.03 -8.41
C GLY A 62 13.75 -1.08 -8.93
N ARG A 63 13.65 -1.21 -10.27
CA ARG A 63 12.77 -2.19 -10.92
C ARG A 63 13.54 -2.95 -12.02
N PRO A 64 13.39 -4.28 -12.11
CA PRO A 64 13.86 -5.05 -13.27
C PRO A 64 13.20 -4.54 -14.56
N ALA A 65 13.76 -4.86 -15.73
CA ALA A 65 13.27 -4.37 -17.03
C ALA A 65 11.77 -4.67 -17.31
N LEU A 66 11.23 -5.77 -16.76
CA LEU A 66 9.80 -6.11 -16.88
C LEU A 66 8.94 -5.54 -15.75
N GLY A 67 9.56 -4.94 -14.73
CA GLY A 67 8.90 -4.41 -13.55
C GLY A 67 7.99 -3.22 -13.85
N ASP A 68 8.19 -2.53 -14.98
CA ASP A 68 7.33 -1.42 -15.41
C ASP A 68 6.03 -1.89 -16.10
N LEU A 69 5.91 -3.19 -16.42
CA LEU A 69 4.70 -3.74 -17.03
C LEU A 69 3.65 -4.16 -15.99
N VAL A 70 3.97 -4.07 -14.70
CA VAL A 70 3.11 -4.51 -13.61
C VAL A 70 3.17 -3.52 -12.45
N THR A 71 2.12 -3.48 -11.66
CA THR A 71 2.11 -2.74 -10.38
C THR A 71 2.37 -3.71 -9.24
N TRP A 72 3.29 -3.36 -8.35
CA TRP A 72 3.61 -4.14 -7.15
C TRP A 72 3.16 -3.41 -5.90
N THR A 73 2.73 -4.18 -4.90
CA THR A 73 2.53 -3.71 -3.54
C THR A 73 3.22 -4.68 -2.60
N ASP A 74 4.18 -4.19 -1.82
CA ASP A 74 4.80 -4.98 -0.75
C ASP A 74 3.87 -4.99 0.47
N TRP A 75 3.41 -6.16 0.87
CA TRP A 75 2.59 -6.36 2.06
C TRP A 75 3.44 -6.95 3.19
N GLU A 76 3.56 -6.22 4.30
CA GLU A 76 4.20 -6.70 5.53
C GLU A 76 3.14 -7.21 6.53
N GLN A 77 3.28 -8.47 6.94
CA GLN A 77 2.46 -9.10 7.99
C GLN A 77 3.26 -9.19 9.30
#